data_AF-A0A1Q2L2T2-F1
#
_entry.id   AF-A0A1Q2L2T2-F1
#
_cell.length_a   1.000
_cell.length_b   1.000
_cell.length_c   1.000
_cell.angle_alpha   90.00
_cell.angle_beta   90.00
_cell.angle_gamma   90.00
#
_symmetry.space_group_name_H-M   'P 1'
#
loop_
_entity.id
_entity.type
_entity.pdbx_description
1 polymer ?
#
loop_
_entity_poly.entity_id
_entity_poly.type
_entity_poly.pdbx_seq_one_letter_code
_entity_poly.pdbx_strand_id
1 'polypeptide(L)'
;MNNSNIIDFYTRKNYNELTYSDSARYDELIESHGIYFGMLCHQDGEQMRRLIEELSVLSERIKQQHQRQLEVWDQYMDMLGHCLDYLGSPCRKEHYEPLDFDKDSFFVDENNNMCLLKEKYNHLQREEEE
;
A
#
# COMPACT_ATOMS: atom_id res chain seq x y z
N MET A 1 12.71 36.09 19.03
CA MET A 1 11.57 35.20 19.31
C MET A 1 11.87 34.52 20.64
N ASN A 2 10.95 34.58 21.61
CA ASN A 2 11.14 33.97 22.94
C ASN A 2 10.91 32.45 22.83
N ASN A 3 12.00 31.68 22.77
CA ASN A 3 11.98 30.20 22.70
C ASN A 3 11.72 29.57 24.08
N SER A 4 10.67 30.02 24.77
CA SER A 4 10.33 29.56 26.12
C SER A 4 9.53 28.24 26.16
N ASN A 5 9.31 27.58 25.01
CA ASN A 5 8.41 26.41 24.91
C ASN A 5 9.08 25.13 24.39
N ILE A 6 10.42 25.07 24.33
CA ILE A 6 11.14 23.86 23.92
C ILE A 6 11.75 23.23 25.18
N ILE A 7 11.13 22.16 25.67
CA ILE A 7 11.63 21.32 26.76
C ILE A 7 12.20 20.06 26.13
N ASP A 8 13.49 19.81 26.34
CA ASP A 8 14.08 18.53 26.00
C ASP A 8 13.60 17.46 27.01
N PHE A 9 12.91 16.44 26.49
CA PHE A 9 12.13 15.49 27.27
C PHE A 9 12.98 14.66 28.26
N TYR A 10 14.28 14.50 27.99
CA TYR A 10 15.17 13.66 28.79
C TYR A 10 16.10 14.43 29.71
N THR A 11 16.68 15.54 29.25
CA THR A 11 17.59 16.33 30.09
C THR A 11 16.84 17.20 31.10
N ARG A 12 15.52 17.40 30.89
CA ARG A 12 14.69 18.39 31.61
C ARG A 12 15.27 19.80 31.56
N LYS A 13 16.18 20.05 30.62
CA LYS A 13 16.85 21.31 30.44
C LYS A 13 16.05 22.18 29.49
N ASN A 14 16.08 23.47 29.75
CA ASN A 14 15.46 24.46 28.90
C ASN A 14 16.32 24.63 27.62
N TYR A 15 15.73 25.05 26.51
CA TYR A 15 16.47 25.24 25.24
C TYR A 15 17.72 26.14 25.39
N ASN A 16 17.68 27.09 26.32
CA ASN A 16 18.80 27.98 26.65
C ASN A 16 19.98 27.28 27.36
N GLU A 17 19.82 26.04 27.79
CA GLU A 17 20.81 25.22 28.52
C GLU A 17 21.41 24.10 27.65
N LEU A 18 20.96 23.99 26.38
CA LEU A 18 21.59 23.15 25.37
C LEU A 18 22.87 23.85 24.88
N THR A 19 24.00 23.14 24.91
CA THR A 19 25.30 23.71 24.55
C THR A 19 25.35 24.07 23.05
N TYR A 20 25.90 25.25 22.76
CA TYR A 20 26.01 25.92 21.45
C TYR A 20 26.60 25.06 20.31
N SER A 21 27.26 23.94 20.61
CA SER A 21 27.87 23.06 19.61
C SER A 21 26.86 22.20 18.84
N ASP A 22 25.65 22.01 19.36
CA ASP A 22 24.66 21.14 18.73
C ASP A 22 23.56 21.90 17.98
N SER A 23 23.34 23.19 18.26
CA SER A 23 22.21 23.96 17.70
C SER A 23 22.33 24.18 16.20
N ALA A 24 23.51 24.55 15.68
CA ALA A 24 23.69 24.83 14.26
C ALA A 24 23.41 23.61 13.36
N ARG A 25 23.79 22.42 13.82
CA ARG A 25 23.54 21.17 13.07
C ARG A 25 22.07 20.77 13.10
N TYR A 26 21.37 21.06 14.20
CA TYR A 26 19.93 20.85 14.27
C TYR A 26 19.16 21.86 13.44
N ASP A 27 19.61 23.11 13.38
CA ASP A 27 19.01 24.15 12.53
C ASP A 27 19.11 23.76 11.04
N GLU A 28 20.27 23.26 10.58
CA GLU A 28 20.42 22.72 9.21
C GLU A 28 19.52 21.50 8.96
N LEU A 29 19.38 20.60 9.94
CA LEU A 29 18.50 19.44 9.84
C LEU A 29 17.03 19.85 9.82
N ILE A 30 16.64 20.88 10.57
CA ILE A 30 15.29 21.43 10.59
C ILE A 30 14.96 22.04 9.22
N GLU A 31 15.86 22.86 8.68
CA GLU A 31 15.67 23.46 7.36
C GLU A 31 15.52 22.41 6.25
N SER A 32 16.22 21.28 6.37
CA SER A 32 16.21 20.23 5.35
C SER A 32 15.13 19.14 5.57
N HIS A 33 14.70 18.89 6.81
CA HIS A 33 13.85 17.74 7.16
C HIS A 33 12.61 18.08 8.02
N GLY A 34 12.40 19.34 8.41
CA GLY A 34 11.18 19.80 9.09
C GLY A 34 11.37 20.15 10.56
N ILE A 35 10.47 19.71 11.44
CA ILE A 35 10.42 20.16 12.83
C ILE A 35 11.29 19.27 13.73
N TYR A 36 12.16 19.86 14.54
CA TYR A 36 12.94 19.12 15.55
C TYR A 36 12.12 18.90 16.83
N PHE A 37 12.01 17.64 17.24
CA PHE A 37 11.24 17.21 18.41
C PHE A 37 12.10 16.87 19.64
N GLY A 38 13.42 17.05 19.59
CA GLY A 38 14.36 16.66 20.66
C GLY A 38 15.16 15.40 20.33
N MET A 39 15.85 14.85 21.35
CA MET A 39 16.60 13.61 21.23
C MET A 39 15.94 12.47 22.02
N LEU A 40 15.82 11.30 21.39
CA LEU A 40 15.48 10.05 22.08
C LEU A 40 16.70 9.49 22.82
N CYS A 41 16.46 8.67 23.84
CA CYS A 41 17.55 7.91 24.44
C CYS A 41 18.13 6.93 23.38
N HIS A 42 19.41 6.56 23.52
CA HIS A 42 20.11 5.83 22.45
C HIS A 42 19.40 4.54 22.03
N GLN A 43 18.86 3.78 23.00
CA GLN A 43 18.15 2.53 22.73
C GLN A 43 16.85 2.77 21.95
N ASP A 44 16.05 3.75 22.34
CA ASP A 44 14.79 4.08 21.65
C ASP A 44 15.05 4.66 20.26
N GLY A 45 16.10 5.48 20.11
CA GLY A 45 16.52 6.03 18.82
C GLY A 45 17.00 4.96 17.84
N GLU A 46 17.75 3.97 18.31
CA GLU A 46 18.13 2.79 17.52
C GLU A 46 16.92 1.98 17.07
N GLN A 47 15.99 1.70 17.99
CA GLN A 47 14.76 0.96 17.67
C GLN A 47 13.90 1.72 16.65
N MET A 48 13.71 3.03 16.85
CA MET A 48 12.91 3.85 15.95
C MET A 48 13.53 3.89 14.54
N ARG A 49 14.85 4.02 14.42
CA ARG A 49 15.54 3.96 13.12
C ARG A 49 15.31 2.64 12.40
N ARG A 50 15.45 1.51 13.11
CA ARG A 50 15.18 0.17 12.53
C ARG A 50 13.75 0.03 12.04
N LEU A 51 12.78 0.50 12.84
CA LEU A 51 11.36 0.45 12.44
C LEU A 51 11.07 1.32 11.22
N ILE A 52 11.66 2.52 11.14
CA ILE A 52 11.53 3.40 9.97
C ILE A 52 12.10 2.73 8.72
N GLU A 53 13.28 2.12 8.82
CA GLU A 53 13.90 1.38 7.73
C GLU A 53 13.03 0.18 7.29
N GLU A 54 12.52 -0.60 8.23
CA GLU A 54 11.64 -1.74 7.95
C GLU A 54 10.34 -1.29 7.26
N LEU A 55 9.70 -0.23 7.76
CA LEU A 55 8.51 0.35 7.14
C LEU A 55 8.77 0.84 5.71
N SER A 56 9.92 1.46 5.48
CA SER A 56 10.32 1.91 4.13
C SER A 56 10.45 0.73 3.16
N VAL A 57 11.11 -0.34 3.58
CA VAL A 57 11.25 -1.57 2.77
C VAL A 57 9.90 -2.23 2.52
N LEU A 58 9.03 -2.32 3.53
CA LEU A 58 7.68 -2.89 3.37
C LEU A 58 6.81 -2.06 2.43
N SER A 59 6.87 -0.73 2.54
CA SER A 59 6.15 0.18 1.66
C SER A 59 6.57 -0.01 0.19
N GLU A 60 7.87 -0.15 -0.06
CA GLU A 60 8.38 -0.38 -1.40
C GLU A 60 7.93 -1.75 -1.96
N ARG A 61 7.94 -2.80 -1.14
CA ARG A 61 7.41 -4.12 -1.53
C ARG A 61 5.92 -4.07 -1.89
N ILE A 62 5.12 -3.33 -1.12
CA ILE A 62 3.69 -3.16 -1.40
C ILE A 62 3.49 -2.48 -2.77
N LYS A 63 4.25 -1.43 -3.06
CA LYS A 63 4.20 -0.76 -4.38
C LYS A 63 4.55 -1.71 -5.51
N GLN A 64 5.62 -2.50 -5.36
CA GLN A 64 6.02 -3.48 -6.36
C GLN A 64 4.97 -4.58 -6.57
N GLN A 65 4.36 -5.06 -5.49
CA GLN A 65 3.28 -6.05 -5.57
C GLN A 65 2.03 -5.47 -6.24
N HIS A 66 1.67 -4.23 -5.94
CA HIS A 66 0.57 -3.56 -6.59
C HIS A 66 0.82 -3.36 -8.08
N GLN A 67 2.02 -2.93 -8.47
CA GLN A 67 2.40 -2.83 -9.88
C GLN A 67 2.29 -4.18 -10.59
N ARG A 68 2.80 -5.25 -9.97
CA ARG A 68 2.68 -6.62 -10.52
C ARG A 68 1.22 -7.07 -10.63
N GLN A 69 0.37 -6.69 -9.68
CA GLN A 69 -1.05 -7.00 -9.74
C GLN A 69 -1.71 -6.34 -10.96
N LEU A 70 -1.39 -5.08 -11.25
CA LEU A 70 -1.88 -4.37 -12.44
C LEU A 70 -1.41 -5.05 -13.73
N GLU A 71 -0.13 -5.44 -13.81
CA GLU A 71 0.39 -6.15 -14.99
C GLU A 71 -0.30 -7.50 -15.22
N VAL A 72 -0.56 -8.26 -14.15
CA VAL A 72 -1.29 -9.53 -14.23
C VAL A 72 -2.75 -9.27 -14.62
N TRP A 73 -3.36 -8.20 -14.13
CA TRP A 73 -4.72 -7.81 -14.49
C TRP A 73 -4.84 -7.48 -15.97
N ASP A 74 -3.91 -6.70 -16.52
CA ASP A 74 -3.89 -6.38 -17.95
C ASP A 74 -3.74 -7.65 -18.81
N GLN A 75 -2.81 -8.54 -18.45
CA GLN A 75 -2.63 -9.84 -19.12
C GLN A 75 -3.89 -10.71 -19.05
N TYR A 76 -4.55 -10.72 -17.88
CA TYR A 76 -5.80 -11.44 -17.68
C TYR A 76 -6.91 -10.89 -18.59
N MET A 77 -7.07 -9.57 -18.66
CA MET A 77 -8.09 -8.92 -19.50
C MET A 77 -7.85 -9.17 -20.99
N ASP A 78 -6.59 -9.11 -21.44
CA ASP A 78 -6.21 -9.43 -22.82
C ASP A 78 -6.54 -10.89 -23.18
N MET A 79 -6.18 -11.82 -22.30
CA MET A 79 -6.46 -13.25 -22.49
C MET A 79 -7.97 -13.53 -22.48
N LEU A 80 -8.69 -12.93 -21.54
CA LEU A 80 -10.14 -13.06 -21.43
C LEU A 80 -10.82 -12.53 -22.69
N GLY A 81 -10.39 -11.38 -23.21
CA GLY A 81 -10.85 -10.84 -24.48
C GLY A 81 -10.63 -11.82 -25.64
N HIS A 82 -9.43 -12.40 -25.73
CA HIS A 82 -9.11 -13.42 -26.73
C HIS A 82 -10.01 -14.66 -26.62
N CYS A 83 -10.22 -15.19 -25.41
CA CYS A 83 -11.08 -16.35 -25.16
C CYS A 83 -12.54 -16.07 -25.54
N LEU A 84 -13.06 -14.90 -25.16
CA LEU A 84 -14.43 -14.50 -25.50
C LEU A 84 -14.62 -14.35 -27.02
N ASP A 85 -13.60 -13.84 -27.72
CA ASP A 85 -13.59 -13.76 -29.18
C ASP A 85 -13.53 -15.14 -29.84
N TYR A 86 -12.66 -16.03 -29.35
CA TYR A 86 -12.55 -17.41 -29.83
C TYR A 86 -13.86 -18.19 -29.67
N LEU A 87 -14.52 -18.05 -28.51
CA LEU A 87 -15.79 -18.70 -28.22
C LEU A 87 -16.98 -18.09 -28.98
N GLY A 88 -16.76 -16.98 -29.71
CA GLY A 88 -17.82 -16.25 -30.38
C GLY A 88 -18.89 -15.74 -29.40
N SER A 89 -18.45 -15.39 -28.18
CA SER A 89 -19.34 -15.14 -27.04
C SER A 89 -20.42 -14.11 -27.39
N PRO A 90 -21.70 -14.41 -27.13
CA PRO A 90 -22.80 -13.52 -27.45
C PRO A 90 -22.89 -12.33 -26.48
N CYS A 91 -22.00 -12.23 -25.49
CA CYS A 91 -21.83 -11.04 -24.64
C CYS A 91 -21.42 -9.78 -25.43
N ARG A 92 -21.02 -9.92 -26.71
CA ARG A 92 -20.86 -8.81 -27.67
C ARG A 92 -22.08 -8.56 -28.57
N LYS A 93 -23.14 -9.37 -28.46
CA LYS A 93 -24.37 -9.27 -29.26
C LYS A 93 -25.49 -8.67 -28.42
N GLU A 94 -26.34 -7.87 -29.05
CA GLU A 94 -27.40 -7.03 -28.45
C GLU A 94 -28.47 -7.78 -27.62
N HIS A 95 -28.37 -9.10 -27.46
CA HIS A 95 -29.39 -9.96 -26.80
C HIS A 95 -28.97 -10.53 -25.45
N TYR A 96 -27.77 -10.22 -24.96
CA TYR A 96 -27.30 -10.60 -23.63
C TYR A 96 -27.00 -9.37 -22.78
N GLU A 97 -27.15 -9.49 -21.46
CA GLU A 97 -26.65 -8.46 -20.54
C GLU A 97 -25.15 -8.26 -20.80
N PRO A 98 -24.67 -7.00 -20.90
CA PRO A 98 -23.25 -6.73 -21.03
C PRO A 98 -22.51 -7.30 -19.81
N LEU A 99 -21.32 -7.87 -20.04
CA LEU A 99 -20.42 -8.25 -18.95
C LEU A 99 -19.98 -7.01 -18.18
N ASP A 100 -20.03 -7.08 -16.85
CA ASP A 100 -19.54 -6.04 -15.96
C ASP A 100 -18.25 -6.53 -15.30
N PHE A 101 -17.09 -6.26 -15.91
CA PHE A 101 -15.80 -6.73 -15.42
C PHE A 101 -15.40 -6.23 -14.03
N ASP A 102 -16.12 -5.24 -13.47
CA ASP A 102 -15.91 -4.78 -12.11
C ASP A 102 -16.66 -5.64 -11.07
N LYS A 103 -17.68 -6.40 -11.49
CA LYS A 103 -18.54 -7.22 -10.60
C LYS A 103 -18.55 -8.71 -10.95
N ASP A 104 -18.36 -9.02 -12.22
CA ASP A 104 -18.39 -10.36 -12.76
C ASP A 104 -17.01 -11.02 -12.64
N SER A 105 -16.98 -12.21 -12.07
CA SER A 105 -15.77 -13.03 -11.99
C SER A 105 -15.85 -14.17 -12.99
N PHE A 106 -14.69 -14.67 -13.42
CA PHE A 106 -14.62 -15.86 -14.27
C PHE A 106 -13.90 -16.98 -13.53
N PHE A 107 -14.46 -18.18 -13.62
CA PHE A 107 -13.84 -19.40 -13.16
C PHE A 107 -13.39 -20.22 -14.35
N VAL A 108 -12.19 -20.79 -14.28
CA VAL A 108 -11.66 -21.73 -15.26
C VAL A 108 -11.24 -22.99 -14.51
N ASP A 109 -11.82 -24.14 -14.86
CA ASP A 109 -11.49 -25.41 -14.23
C ASP A 109 -10.25 -26.09 -14.86
N GLU A 110 -9.84 -27.23 -14.30
CA GLU A 110 -8.69 -28.02 -14.77
C GLU A 110 -8.86 -28.56 -16.20
N ASN A 111 -10.09 -28.62 -16.72
CA ASN A 111 -10.41 -29.07 -18.07
C ASN A 111 -10.55 -27.89 -19.05
N ASN A 112 -10.27 -26.66 -18.62
CA ASN A 112 -10.44 -25.41 -19.36
C ASN A 112 -11.90 -25.04 -19.63
N ASN A 113 -12.85 -25.53 -18.82
CA ASN A 113 -14.22 -25.03 -18.85
C ASN A 113 -14.25 -23.65 -18.19
N MET A 114 -14.81 -22.67 -18.90
CA MET A 114 -14.90 -21.28 -18.43
C MET A 114 -16.35 -20.92 -18.08
N CYS A 115 -16.56 -20.42 -16.87
CA CYS A 115 -17.87 -20.03 -16.35
C CYS A 115 -17.87 -18.58 -15.86
N LEU A 116 -18.95 -17.85 -16.14
CA LEU A 116 -19.22 -16.54 -15.54
C LEU A 116 -19.84 -16.74 -14.15
N LEU A 117 -19.19 -16.19 -13.14
CA LEU A 117 -19.69 -16.14 -11.76
C LEU A 117 -20.36 -14.78 -11.55
N LYS A 118 -21.70 -14.77 -11.61
CA LYS A 118 -22.48 -13.58 -11.25
C LYS A 118 -22.48 -13.40 -9.74
N GLU A 119 -22.43 -12.14 -9.28
CA GLU A 119 -22.32 -11.72 -7.87
C GLU A 119 -23.31 -12.43 -6.91
N LYS A 120 -24.51 -12.83 -7.39
CA LYS A 120 -25.48 -13.63 -6.62
C LYS A 120 -25.00 -15.02 -6.17
N TYR A 121 -23.93 -15.56 -6.76
CA TYR A 121 -23.38 -16.88 -6.42
C TYR A 121 -22.13 -16.81 -5.55
N ASN A 122 -21.54 -15.62 -5.34
CA ASN A 122 -20.34 -15.44 -4.50
C ASN A 122 -20.62 -15.69 -2.99
N HIS A 123 -21.87 -15.64 -2.56
CA HIS A 123 -22.26 -15.95 -1.17
C HIS A 123 -22.34 -17.46 -0.88
N LEU A 124 -22.59 -18.29 -1.89
CA LEU A 124 -22.79 -19.73 -1.70
C LEU A 124 -21.46 -20.51 -1.61
N GLN A 125 -20.39 -20.03 -2.26
CA GLN A 125 -19.08 -20.68 -2.17
C GLN A 125 -18.32 -20.40 -0.87
N ARG A 126 -18.64 -19.32 -0.14
CA ARG A 126 -18.04 -19.06 1.18
C ARG A 126 -18.59 -19.95 2.30
N GLU A 127 -19.79 -20.51 2.13
CA GLU A 127 -20.42 -21.39 3.12
C GLU A 127 -20.05 -22.87 2.92
N GLU A 128 -19.48 -23.25 1.77
CA GLU A 128 -19.02 -24.63 1.51
C GLU A 128 -17.55 -24.88 1.89
N GLU A 129 -16.80 -23.81 2.24
CA GLU A 129 -15.38 -23.88 2.66
C GLU A 129 -15.16 -23.65 4.18
N GLU A 130 -16.22 -23.48 4.97
CA GLU A 130 -16.21 -23.46 6.46
C GLU A 130 -16.77 -24.77 7.06
#